data_AF-A0AAD1SDH9-F1
#
_entry.id   AF-A0AAD1SDH9-F1
#
_cell.length_a   1.000
_cell.length_b   1.000
_cell.length_c   1.000
_cell.angle_alpha   90.00
_cell.angle_beta   90.00
_cell.angle_gamma   90.00
#
_symmetry.space_group_name_H-M   'P 1'
#
loop_
_entity.id
_entity.type
_entity.pdbx_description
1 polymer ?
#
loop_
_entity_poly.entity_id
_entity_poly.type
_entity_poly.pdbx_seq_one_letter_code
_entity_poly.pdbx_strand_id
1 'polypeptide(L)'
;MAAGELHPGEGCLKTLSVQTWKGIMPCYFLGIGGTITRHRMSPPGDPAPSHPQAIQPDADHSIERRTVKPSGITLGYRIKWFPTDWTFLQRTETTILNEMTIHLSGEAYMVSVVSYNSAGASPEAVLRIPAVAEQTRSLVNYIQIVKWGENLTVKWNVTEDRIDRFLVEWCIAYETKVCDIHWEYLENATGWTTQTGMFEPYKCYKISIYPLLGDRVEASSSLYFYFKEGAPQHGPIVIPQSPSKTEVTLKWANIPVDDRNGFIRNFTIVYQPLNGMESAVTVDCNIHEYTLRSLEPGTQYSAYVVASTQIGSTSGNLVHFSTLKYNKDDIVRYGGMGLVLLLFLVFGIIYAHKKHKQVQLKGYFDIIKPFAIFKDVSIVRLL
;
A
#
# COMPACT_ATOMS: atom_id res chain seq x y z
N MET A 1 4.99 -0.21 26.85
CA MET A 1 5.14 -1.62 27.24
C MET A 1 3.83 -2.33 26.96
N ALA A 2 3.90 -3.31 26.07
CA ALA A 2 3.01 -4.48 25.90
C ALA A 2 2.98 -4.79 24.39
N ALA A 3 4.04 -5.47 23.95
CA ALA A 3 4.04 -6.24 22.72
C ALA A 3 3.21 -7.50 22.98
N GLY A 4 2.25 -7.80 22.10
CA GLY A 4 1.54 -9.07 22.09
C GLY A 4 2.26 -10.03 21.15
N GLU A 5 2.97 -10.98 21.74
CA GLU A 5 3.50 -12.18 21.07
C GLU A 5 2.35 -13.06 20.54
N LEU A 6 2.51 -13.59 19.33
CA LEU A 6 1.81 -14.77 18.85
C LEU A 6 2.85 -15.89 18.71
N HIS A 7 2.68 -16.93 19.52
CA HIS A 7 3.54 -18.12 19.54
C HIS A 7 3.28 -19.05 18.34
N PRO A 8 4.28 -19.89 17.99
CA PRO A 8 4.39 -20.62 16.74
C PRO A 8 3.74 -21.99 16.82
N GLY A 9 3.19 -22.47 15.72
CA GLY A 9 2.66 -23.83 15.67
C GLY A 9 1.97 -24.17 14.37
N GLU A 10 2.73 -24.21 13.28
CA GLU A 10 2.44 -25.07 12.12
C GLU A 10 3.72 -25.13 11.27
N GLY A 11 4.21 -26.36 11.02
CA GLY A 11 5.47 -26.59 10.34
C GLY A 11 5.47 -25.97 8.95
N CYS A 12 6.43 -25.07 8.70
CA CYS A 12 6.69 -24.47 7.39
C CYS A 12 7.10 -25.56 6.38
N LEU A 13 6.13 -26.19 5.75
CA LEU A 13 6.33 -26.92 4.51
C LEU A 13 6.52 -25.88 3.40
N LYS A 14 7.70 -25.85 2.78
CA LYS A 14 7.91 -25.07 1.55
C LYS A 14 7.12 -25.74 0.44
N THR A 15 6.07 -25.09 -0.05
CA THR A 15 5.35 -25.49 -1.26
C THR A 15 5.92 -24.69 -2.41
N LEU A 16 6.74 -25.34 -3.25
CA LEU A 16 7.21 -24.74 -4.50
C LEU A 16 6.20 -25.12 -5.59
N SER A 17 5.40 -24.16 -6.06
CA SER A 17 4.67 -24.30 -7.32
C SER A 17 5.59 -23.78 -8.42
N VAL A 18 6.18 -24.67 -9.21
CA VAL A 18 7.01 -24.21 -10.32
C VAL A 18 6.17 -24.02 -11.57
N GLN A 19 5.63 -22.82 -11.72
CA GLN A 19 4.96 -22.43 -12.95
C GLN A 19 6.01 -22.01 -13.98
N THR A 20 6.10 -22.79 -15.06
CA THR A 20 6.75 -22.50 -16.35
C THR A 20 8.29 -22.41 -16.45
N TRP A 21 9.00 -23.54 -16.47
CA TRP A 21 10.43 -23.64 -16.85
C TRP A 21 10.76 -23.37 -18.35
N LYS A 22 10.01 -22.52 -19.04
CA LYS A 22 10.32 -22.16 -20.44
C LYS A 22 11.50 -21.20 -20.57
N GLY A 23 11.98 -20.59 -19.47
CA GLY A 23 13.02 -19.56 -19.49
C GLY A 23 14.41 -19.94 -18.98
N ILE A 24 14.59 -21.05 -18.25
CA ILE A 24 15.88 -21.38 -17.57
C ILE A 24 16.81 -22.26 -18.42
N MET A 25 16.33 -22.88 -19.50
CA MET A 25 17.17 -23.80 -20.29
C MET A 25 17.79 -23.10 -21.51
N PRO A 26 19.10 -22.76 -21.49
CA PRO A 26 19.82 -22.57 -22.73
C PRO A 26 19.82 -23.89 -23.50
N CYS A 27 19.14 -23.90 -24.65
CA CYS A 27 19.08 -25.05 -25.54
C CYS A 27 20.45 -25.27 -26.19
N TYR A 28 21.33 -26.03 -25.54
CA TYR A 28 22.53 -26.58 -26.18
C TYR A 28 22.34 -28.06 -26.45
N PHE A 29 22.28 -28.42 -27.73
CA PHE A 29 22.76 -29.72 -28.18
C PHE A 29 23.78 -29.52 -29.29
N LEU A 30 24.96 -30.05 -29.02
CA LEU A 30 26.08 -30.21 -29.94
C LEU A 30 25.63 -30.94 -31.21
N GLY A 31 25.61 -30.23 -32.33
CA GLY A 31 25.70 -30.84 -33.65
C GLY A 31 27.17 -31.06 -34.01
N ILE A 32 27.69 -32.26 -33.75
CA ILE A 32 28.88 -32.74 -34.47
C ILE A 32 28.37 -33.22 -35.83
N GLY A 33 28.76 -32.52 -36.90
CA GLY A 33 28.40 -32.84 -38.27
C GLY A 33 28.96 -31.80 -39.22
N GLY A 34 30.20 -31.99 -39.66
CA GLY A 34 30.87 -31.08 -40.57
C GLY A 34 30.29 -31.07 -41.99
N THR A 35 30.49 -29.97 -42.70
CA THR A 35 30.83 -30.02 -44.13
C THR A 35 31.69 -28.81 -44.50
N ILE A 36 32.70 -29.09 -45.32
CA ILE A 36 33.85 -28.28 -45.70
C ILE A 36 33.54 -27.40 -46.93
N THR A 37 33.95 -26.12 -46.83
CA THR A 37 34.33 -25.11 -47.84
C THR A 37 33.44 -24.75 -49.05
N ARG A 38 33.38 -23.43 -49.30
CA ARG A 38 33.95 -22.86 -50.54
C ARG A 38 34.54 -21.47 -50.30
N HIS A 39 35.86 -21.38 -50.19
CA HIS A 39 36.57 -20.12 -50.42
C HIS A 39 36.57 -19.84 -51.92
N ARG A 40 36.18 -18.62 -52.31
CA ARG A 40 36.48 -18.07 -53.63
C ARG A 40 37.48 -16.94 -53.43
N MET A 41 38.75 -17.22 -53.73
CA MET A 41 39.77 -16.20 -53.97
C MET A 41 39.69 -15.73 -55.43
N SER A 42 39.94 -14.44 -55.65
CA SER A 42 40.82 -13.84 -56.70
C SER A 42 40.49 -12.35 -56.90
N PRO A 43 41.38 -11.48 -57.42
CA PRO A 43 42.85 -11.42 -57.38
C PRO A 43 43.36 -9.98 -56.96
N PRO A 44 44.67 -9.65 -56.97
CA PRO A 44 45.19 -8.40 -56.39
C PRO A 44 45.18 -7.24 -57.41
N GLY A 45 45.04 -6.00 -56.90
CA GLY A 45 45.18 -4.76 -57.66
C GLY A 45 45.58 -3.59 -56.75
N ASP A 46 46.61 -2.88 -57.18
CA ASP A 46 47.47 -1.88 -56.49
C ASP A 46 46.81 -0.52 -56.10
N PRO A 47 47.52 0.38 -55.36
CA PRO A 47 46.90 1.29 -54.38
C PRO A 47 46.81 2.80 -54.73
N ALA A 48 46.06 3.51 -53.87
CA ALA A 48 46.09 4.95 -53.48
C ALA A 48 45.28 5.98 -54.33
N PRO A 49 44.92 7.20 -53.81
CA PRO A 49 45.20 7.79 -52.49
C PRO A 49 43.99 8.43 -51.73
N SER A 50 44.33 8.93 -50.55
CA SER A 50 43.61 9.59 -49.44
C SER A 50 42.68 10.80 -49.72
N HIS A 51 41.54 10.86 -48.99
CA HIS A 51 41.14 11.99 -48.12
C HIS A 51 39.95 11.59 -47.21
N PRO A 52 39.70 12.27 -46.06
CA PRO A 52 39.00 11.72 -44.91
C PRO A 52 37.52 12.12 -44.92
N GLN A 53 36.63 11.16 -44.63
CA GLN A 53 35.25 11.45 -44.30
C GLN A 53 34.91 10.94 -42.89
N ALA A 54 34.05 11.74 -42.26
CA ALA A 54 33.72 11.74 -40.85
C ALA A 54 33.21 10.39 -40.35
N ILE A 55 33.62 10.07 -39.11
CA ILE A 55 33.11 8.93 -38.35
C ILE A 55 31.68 9.26 -37.92
N GLN A 56 30.72 8.63 -38.58
CA GLN A 56 29.34 8.50 -38.11
C GLN A 56 29.30 7.22 -37.27
N PRO A 57 28.83 7.25 -36.01
CA PRO A 57 28.67 6.02 -35.23
C PRO A 57 27.50 5.23 -35.82
N ASP A 58 27.84 4.06 -36.35
CA ASP A 58 26.91 3.13 -36.96
C ASP A 58 25.89 2.64 -35.93
N ALA A 59 24.64 2.58 -36.40
CA ALA A 59 23.48 2.24 -35.61
C ALA A 59 23.34 0.72 -35.44
N ASP A 60 22.72 0.37 -34.31
CA ASP A 60 21.90 -0.83 -34.13
C ASP A 60 22.60 -2.19 -34.20
N HIS A 61 23.31 -2.55 -33.12
CA HIS A 61 23.41 -3.94 -32.71
C HIS A 61 22.10 -4.37 -32.04
N SER A 62 21.04 -4.54 -32.84
CA SER A 62 19.86 -5.28 -32.42
C SER A 62 20.26 -6.76 -32.30
N ILE A 63 20.51 -7.20 -31.06
CA ILE A 63 20.65 -8.62 -30.72
C ILE A 63 19.27 -9.24 -30.92
N GLU A 64 19.02 -9.76 -32.11
CA GLU A 64 17.85 -10.57 -32.41
C GLU A 64 17.91 -11.82 -31.50
N ARG A 65 17.09 -11.84 -30.44
CA ARG A 65 16.93 -13.00 -29.55
C ARG A 65 16.33 -14.15 -30.34
N ARG A 66 17.19 -14.94 -30.97
CA ARG A 66 16.81 -16.19 -31.63
C ARG A 66 16.40 -17.18 -30.54
N THR A 67 15.09 -17.26 -30.28
CA THR A 67 14.50 -18.35 -29.48
C THR A 67 14.78 -19.66 -30.22
N VAL A 68 15.74 -20.43 -29.72
CA VAL A 68 16.04 -21.75 -30.25
C VAL A 68 14.84 -22.64 -29.93
N LYS A 69 14.05 -22.98 -30.95
CA LYS A 69 12.96 -23.95 -30.81
C LYS A 69 13.53 -25.29 -30.34
N PRO A 70 12.84 -26.04 -29.46
CA PRO A 70 13.28 -27.37 -29.08
C PRO A 70 13.39 -28.25 -30.33
N SER A 71 14.50 -29.00 -30.44
CA SER A 71 14.80 -29.86 -31.59
C SER A 71 13.91 -31.13 -31.68
N GLY A 72 12.72 -31.11 -31.06
CA GLY A 72 11.78 -32.23 -31.02
C GLY A 72 10.64 -32.02 -30.00
N ILE A 73 9.67 -32.94 -29.99
CA ILE A 73 8.55 -32.94 -29.03
C ILE A 73 9.07 -33.42 -27.66
N THR A 74 8.95 -32.58 -26.63
CA THR A 74 9.29 -32.96 -25.26
C THR A 74 8.35 -34.06 -24.78
N LEU A 75 8.91 -35.19 -24.34
CA LEU A 75 8.17 -36.35 -23.83
C LEU A 75 7.95 -36.28 -22.31
N GLY A 76 8.81 -35.54 -21.60
CA GLY A 76 8.63 -35.28 -20.18
C GLY A 76 9.84 -34.58 -19.56
N TYR A 77 9.79 -34.50 -18.24
CA TYR A 77 10.77 -33.87 -17.39
C TYR A 77 11.23 -34.84 -16.31
N ARG A 78 12.49 -34.73 -15.91
CA ARG A 78 13.07 -35.40 -14.76
C ARG A 78 13.55 -34.32 -13.80
N ILE A 79 13.04 -34.37 -12.59
CA ILE A 79 13.37 -33.43 -11.52
C ILE A 79 14.13 -34.20 -10.46
N LYS A 80 15.27 -33.66 -10.05
CA LYS A 80 16.14 -34.21 -9.00
C LYS A 80 16.31 -33.16 -7.91
N TRP A 81 16.23 -33.56 -6.65
CA TRP A 81 16.49 -32.64 -5.55
C TRP A 81 17.16 -33.33 -4.37
N PHE A 82 18.01 -32.58 -3.65
CA PHE A 82 18.71 -33.05 -2.46
C PHE A 82 19.07 -31.88 -1.55
N PRO A 83 19.10 -32.07 -0.22
CA PRO A 83 19.67 -31.08 0.69
C PRO A 83 21.13 -30.84 0.33
N THR A 84 21.56 -29.57 0.32
CA THR A 84 22.92 -29.21 -0.11
C THR A 84 24.01 -29.94 0.69
N ASP A 85 23.77 -30.15 1.99
CA ASP A 85 24.72 -30.80 2.90
C ASP A 85 24.67 -32.33 2.84
N TRP A 86 23.61 -32.91 2.26
CA TRP A 86 23.35 -34.35 2.27
C TRP A 86 22.93 -34.86 0.90
N THR A 87 23.88 -34.87 -0.05
CA THR A 87 23.66 -35.31 -1.44
C THR A 87 23.14 -36.74 -1.56
N PHE A 88 23.42 -37.62 -0.57
CA PHE A 88 22.92 -38.99 -0.53
C PHE A 88 21.41 -39.10 -0.32
N LEU A 89 20.74 -38.05 0.18
CA LEU A 89 19.28 -37.99 0.33
C LEU A 89 18.56 -37.61 -0.97
N GLN A 90 19.25 -37.71 -2.11
CA GLN A 90 18.70 -37.42 -3.42
C GLN A 90 17.36 -38.11 -3.66
N ARG A 91 16.42 -37.30 -4.14
CA ARG A 91 15.14 -37.73 -4.69
C ARG A 91 15.11 -37.41 -6.17
N THR A 92 14.38 -38.21 -6.92
CA THR A 92 14.21 -38.01 -8.35
C THR A 92 12.81 -38.47 -8.75
N GLU A 93 12.11 -37.60 -9.46
CA GLU A 93 10.79 -37.89 -10.01
C GLU A 93 10.72 -37.45 -11.47
N THR A 94 9.76 -38.03 -12.19
CA THR A 94 9.51 -37.70 -13.59
C THR A 94 8.06 -37.29 -13.77
N THR A 95 7.83 -36.26 -14.57
CA THR A 95 6.48 -35.79 -14.89
C THR A 95 6.39 -35.47 -16.38
N ILE A 96 5.20 -35.62 -16.95
CA ILE A 96 4.89 -35.13 -18.31
C ILE A 96 4.25 -33.75 -18.27
N LEU A 97 3.89 -33.27 -17.07
CA LEU A 97 3.29 -31.96 -16.86
C LEU A 97 4.39 -30.89 -16.82
N ASN A 98 4.01 -29.67 -17.17
CA ASN A 98 4.91 -28.52 -17.12
C ASN A 98 5.09 -27.95 -15.70
N GLU A 99 4.39 -28.53 -14.72
CA GLU A 99 4.36 -28.10 -13.33
C GLU A 99 4.43 -29.32 -12.41
N MET A 100 5.11 -29.14 -11.28
CA MET A 100 5.23 -30.14 -10.22
C MET A 100 5.42 -29.42 -8.89
N THR A 101 4.76 -29.93 -7.85
CA THR A 101 4.91 -29.44 -6.49
C THR A 101 5.83 -30.36 -5.70
N ILE A 102 6.85 -29.78 -5.08
CA ILE A 102 7.79 -30.50 -4.21
C ILE A 102 7.74 -29.85 -2.83
N HIS A 103 7.58 -30.68 -1.81
CA HIS A 103 7.61 -30.25 -0.40
C HIS A 103 9.01 -30.43 0.16
N LEU A 104 9.63 -29.32 0.54
CA LEU A 104 11.02 -29.28 1.05
C LEU A 104 11.04 -28.89 2.53
N SER A 105 12.07 -29.33 3.26
CA SER A 105 12.31 -28.90 4.64
C SER A 105 12.89 -27.48 4.71
N GLY A 106 13.16 -27.00 5.93
CA GLY A 106 13.74 -25.67 6.17
C GLY A 106 15.19 -25.49 5.68
N GLU A 107 15.85 -26.58 5.28
CA GLU A 107 17.25 -26.60 4.84
C GLU A 107 17.44 -26.02 3.42
N ALA A 108 18.70 -25.87 3.02
CA ALA A 108 19.06 -25.52 1.64
C ALA A 108 18.99 -26.76 0.74
N TYR A 109 18.48 -26.58 -0.48
CA TYR A 109 18.33 -27.65 -1.46
C TYR A 109 18.94 -27.27 -2.80
N MET A 110 19.55 -28.25 -3.45
CA MET A 110 19.78 -28.21 -4.89
C MET A 110 18.61 -28.89 -5.59
N VAL A 111 17.98 -28.19 -6.52
CA VAL A 111 16.94 -28.72 -7.41
C VAL A 111 17.46 -28.65 -8.82
N SER A 112 17.35 -29.74 -9.56
CA SER A 112 17.73 -29.80 -10.96
C SER A 112 16.62 -30.38 -11.82
N VAL A 113 16.49 -29.84 -13.03
CA VAL A 113 15.46 -30.23 -14.00
C VAL A 113 16.13 -30.52 -15.33
N VAL A 114 15.73 -31.64 -15.94
CA VAL A 114 16.12 -32.03 -17.29
C VAL A 114 14.85 -32.33 -18.07
N SER A 115 14.71 -31.78 -19.27
CA SER A 115 13.67 -32.18 -20.21
C SER A 115 14.20 -33.28 -21.13
N TYR A 116 13.37 -34.20 -21.59
CA TYR A 116 13.81 -35.24 -22.52
C TYR A 116 12.82 -35.47 -23.66
N ASN A 117 13.36 -35.84 -24.81
CA ASN A 117 12.61 -36.25 -25.99
C ASN A 117 13.14 -37.61 -26.50
N SER A 118 12.69 -38.06 -27.67
CA SER A 118 13.13 -39.33 -28.27
C SER A 118 14.61 -39.38 -28.63
N ALA A 119 15.28 -38.22 -28.76
CA ALA A 119 16.69 -38.12 -29.12
C ALA A 119 17.62 -38.05 -27.89
N GLY A 120 17.12 -37.61 -26.74
CA GLY A 120 17.93 -37.51 -25.52
C GLY A 120 17.39 -36.51 -24.50
N ALA A 121 18.25 -36.15 -23.55
CA ALA A 121 17.93 -35.32 -22.40
C ALA A 121 18.69 -33.99 -22.45
N SER A 122 18.00 -32.87 -22.24
CA SER A 122 18.56 -31.51 -22.28
C SER A 122 19.73 -31.33 -21.30
N PRO A 123 20.50 -30.24 -21.43
CA PRO A 123 21.34 -29.78 -20.33
C PRO A 123 20.53 -29.66 -19.03
N GLU A 124 21.21 -29.92 -17.92
CA GLU A 124 20.62 -29.86 -16.58
C GLU A 124 20.52 -28.39 -16.14
N ALA A 125 19.29 -27.94 -15.89
CA ALA A 125 19.02 -26.67 -15.23
C ALA A 125 19.08 -26.88 -13.72
N VAL A 126 19.91 -26.13 -12.99
CA VAL A 126 20.09 -26.27 -11.54
C VAL A 126 19.71 -24.97 -10.84
N LEU A 127 18.96 -25.08 -9.75
CA LEU A 127 18.56 -23.99 -8.87
C LEU A 127 18.86 -24.37 -7.42
N ARG A 128 19.61 -23.52 -6.70
CA ARG A 128 19.77 -23.66 -5.26
C ARG A 128 18.69 -22.87 -4.52
N ILE A 129 17.87 -23.57 -3.76
CA ILE A 129 16.90 -22.99 -2.85
C ILE A 129 17.59 -22.78 -1.49
N PRO A 130 17.70 -21.53 -0.99
CA PRO A 130 18.38 -21.26 0.27
C PRO A 130 17.62 -21.82 1.48
N ALA A 131 18.34 -22.06 2.58
CA ALA A 131 17.72 -22.42 3.85
C ALA A 131 16.89 -21.25 4.40
N VAL A 132 15.89 -21.52 5.25
CA VAL A 132 15.01 -20.48 5.82
C VAL A 132 15.79 -19.46 6.65
N ALA A 133 16.81 -19.93 7.38
CA ALA A 133 17.68 -19.08 8.18
C ALA A 133 18.87 -18.49 7.40
N GLU A 134 19.00 -18.82 6.10
CA GLU A 134 20.13 -18.38 5.30
C GLU A 134 19.97 -16.90 4.94
N GLN A 135 20.95 -16.09 5.35
CA GLN A 135 20.93 -14.65 5.07
C GLN A 135 21.29 -14.38 3.61
N THR A 136 20.35 -13.79 2.89
CA THR A 136 20.54 -13.30 1.52
C THR A 136 21.08 -11.87 1.52
N ARG A 137 21.88 -11.51 0.51
CA ARG A 137 22.47 -10.18 0.37
C ARG A 137 21.65 -9.30 -0.55
N SER A 138 21.47 -8.04 -0.16
CA SER A 138 20.88 -7.02 -1.04
C SER A 138 21.94 -6.46 -1.97
N LEU A 139 22.00 -6.99 -3.21
CA LEU A 139 23.04 -6.65 -4.19
C LEU A 139 22.57 -5.67 -5.26
N VAL A 140 21.26 -5.56 -5.48
CA VAL A 140 20.68 -4.53 -6.36
C VAL A 140 20.49 -3.25 -5.55
N ASN A 141 21.30 -2.23 -5.81
CA ASN A 141 21.27 -0.94 -5.08
C ASN A 141 20.39 0.13 -5.74
N TYR A 142 20.05 -0.07 -7.02
CA TYR A 142 19.24 0.86 -7.78
C TYR A 142 18.37 0.07 -8.74
N ILE A 143 17.09 0.45 -8.82
CA ILE A 143 16.11 -0.12 -9.73
C ILE A 143 15.19 1.01 -10.21
N GLN A 144 14.94 1.08 -11.51
CA GLN A 144 14.04 2.06 -12.10
C GLN A 144 13.29 1.49 -13.28
N ILE A 145 12.16 2.11 -13.58
CA ILE A 145 11.41 1.85 -14.82
C ILE A 145 11.62 3.02 -15.76
N VAL A 146 12.01 2.70 -16.99
CA VAL A 146 12.06 3.64 -18.11
C VAL A 146 11.04 3.19 -19.14
N LYS A 147 10.13 4.10 -19.52
CA LYS A 147 9.12 3.84 -20.55
C LYS A 147 9.50 4.54 -21.84
N TRP A 148 9.44 3.83 -22.96
CA TRP A 148 9.67 4.37 -24.30
C TRP A 148 8.59 3.87 -25.26
N GLY A 149 7.63 4.75 -25.59
CA GLY A 149 6.44 4.36 -26.35
C GLY A 149 5.61 3.32 -25.59
N GLU A 150 5.41 2.14 -26.20
CA GLU A 150 4.71 1.01 -25.60
C GLU A 150 5.63 0.04 -24.84
N ASN A 151 6.94 0.21 -24.95
CA ASN A 151 7.90 -0.67 -24.29
C ASN A 151 8.26 -0.11 -22.92
N LEU A 152 8.31 -1.02 -21.95
CA LEU A 152 8.79 -0.75 -20.60
C LEU A 152 10.12 -1.48 -20.41
N THR A 153 11.14 -0.75 -19.97
CA THR A 153 12.44 -1.30 -19.60
C THR A 153 12.69 -1.06 -18.12
N VAL A 154 12.86 -2.15 -17.38
CA VAL A 154 13.35 -2.09 -16.00
C VAL A 154 14.88 -2.10 -16.06
N LYS A 155 15.52 -1.11 -15.43
CA LYS A 155 16.98 -1.03 -15.33
C LYS A 155 17.39 -1.14 -13.88
N TRP A 156 18.51 -1.81 -13.64
CA TRP A 156 19.06 -1.95 -12.30
C TRP A 156 20.59 -1.90 -12.31
N ASN A 157 21.15 -1.54 -11.16
CA ASN A 157 22.58 -1.65 -10.91
C ASN A 157 22.84 -2.65 -9.78
N VAL A 158 23.97 -3.34 -9.88
CA VAL A 158 24.46 -4.25 -8.85
C VAL A 158 25.72 -3.71 -8.19
N THR A 159 25.95 -4.10 -6.95
CA THR A 159 27.15 -3.71 -6.18
C THR A 159 28.36 -4.62 -6.42
N GLU A 160 28.19 -5.71 -7.16
CA GLU A 160 29.21 -6.73 -7.39
C GLU A 160 29.29 -7.03 -8.89
N ASP A 161 30.46 -6.81 -9.48
CA ASP A 161 30.69 -6.92 -10.93
C ASP A 161 30.58 -8.35 -11.46
N ARG A 162 30.69 -9.35 -10.56
CA ARG A 162 30.57 -10.77 -10.90
C ARG A 162 29.12 -11.22 -11.19
N ILE A 163 28.13 -10.34 -11.01
CA ILE A 163 26.72 -10.67 -11.20
C ILE A 163 26.29 -10.24 -12.60
N ASP A 164 26.11 -11.23 -13.46
CA ASP A 164 25.62 -11.09 -14.83
C ASP A 164 24.28 -11.80 -15.05
N ARG A 165 23.80 -12.57 -14.06
CA ARG A 165 22.57 -13.39 -14.16
C ARG A 165 21.49 -12.92 -13.21
N PHE A 166 20.26 -12.88 -13.70
CA PHE A 166 19.10 -12.38 -12.97
C PHE A 166 17.86 -13.22 -13.24
N LEU A 167 17.02 -13.36 -12.22
CA LEU A 167 15.64 -13.81 -12.36
C LEU A 167 14.74 -12.60 -12.14
N VAL A 168 13.92 -12.29 -13.13
CA VAL A 168 12.90 -11.23 -13.03
C VAL A 168 11.56 -11.89 -12.85
N GLU A 169 10.86 -11.52 -11.79
CA GLU A 169 9.52 -11.98 -11.46
C GLU A 169 8.55 -10.79 -11.59
N TRP A 170 7.35 -11.03 -12.11
CA TRP A 170 6.28 -10.05 -12.05
C TRP A 170 4.92 -10.70 -11.86
N CYS A 171 4.06 -9.98 -11.15
CA CYS A 171 2.65 -10.34 -11.03
C CYS A 171 1.80 -9.12 -10.67
N ILE A 172 0.48 -9.25 -10.80
CA ILE A 172 -0.47 -8.22 -10.35
C ILE A 172 -0.50 -8.20 -8.82
N ALA A 173 -0.31 -7.03 -8.24
CA ALA A 173 -0.36 -6.82 -6.80
C ALA A 173 -1.82 -6.77 -6.32
N TYR A 174 -2.30 -7.88 -5.79
CA TYR A 174 -3.59 -7.98 -5.09
C TYR A 174 -3.42 -7.79 -3.58
N GLU A 175 -4.46 -7.32 -2.89
CA GLU A 175 -4.44 -7.24 -1.42
C GLU A 175 -4.77 -8.57 -0.73
N THR A 176 -5.63 -9.39 -1.37
CA THR A 176 -6.21 -10.60 -0.73
C THR A 176 -6.06 -11.87 -1.55
N LYS A 177 -5.58 -11.76 -2.81
CA LYS A 177 -5.46 -12.89 -3.73
C LYS A 177 -4.00 -13.24 -3.96
N VAL A 178 -3.74 -14.54 -4.13
CA VAL A 178 -2.47 -15.01 -4.66
C VAL A 178 -2.41 -14.62 -6.14
N CYS A 179 -1.31 -14.01 -6.56
CA CYS A 179 -1.11 -13.59 -7.94
C CYS A 179 -0.55 -14.74 -8.79
N ASP A 180 -0.90 -14.77 -10.07
CA ASP A 180 -0.25 -15.65 -11.04
C ASP A 180 1.14 -15.10 -11.36
N ILE A 181 2.16 -15.80 -10.88
CA ILE A 181 3.54 -15.36 -10.97
C ILE A 181 4.09 -15.68 -12.36
N HIS A 182 4.58 -14.65 -13.02
CA HIS A 182 5.31 -14.76 -14.28
C HIS A 182 6.77 -14.44 -14.03
N TRP A 183 7.67 -15.03 -14.81
CA TRP A 183 9.10 -14.78 -14.65
C TRP A 183 9.90 -14.97 -15.93
N GLU A 184 11.09 -14.37 -15.98
CA GLU A 184 12.06 -14.50 -17.04
C GLU A 184 13.48 -14.58 -16.44
N TYR A 185 14.29 -15.48 -16.98
CA TYR A 185 15.69 -15.61 -16.61
C TYR A 185 16.55 -14.86 -17.64
N LEU A 186 17.53 -14.11 -17.14
CA LEU A 186 18.36 -13.21 -17.94
C LEU A 186 19.84 -13.48 -17.67
N GLU A 187 20.62 -13.55 -18.74
CA GLU A 187 22.09 -13.64 -18.71
C GLU A 187 22.70 -12.41 -19.37
N ASN A 188 23.82 -11.94 -18.83
CA ASN A 188 24.56 -10.76 -19.30
C ASN A 188 23.68 -9.52 -19.47
N ALA A 189 22.73 -9.30 -18.54
CA ALA A 189 21.73 -8.25 -18.64
C ALA A 189 21.89 -7.17 -17.58
N THR A 190 21.80 -5.90 -18.00
CA THR A 190 21.72 -4.71 -17.11
C THR A 190 20.31 -4.12 -17.06
N GLY A 191 19.36 -4.78 -17.72
CA GLY A 191 17.99 -4.36 -17.82
C GLY A 191 17.12 -5.44 -18.45
N TRP A 192 15.81 -5.28 -18.27
CA TRP A 192 14.78 -6.16 -18.81
C TRP A 192 13.77 -5.32 -19.56
N THR A 193 13.64 -5.59 -20.86
CA THR A 193 12.64 -4.93 -21.71
C THR A 193 11.48 -5.86 -21.96
N THR A 194 10.30 -5.34 -21.69
CA THR A 194 9.04 -6.06 -21.78
C THR A 194 8.51 -6.10 -23.21
N GLN A 195 7.73 -7.12 -23.53
CA GLN A 195 7.08 -7.25 -24.83
C GLN A 195 5.82 -6.37 -24.87
N THR A 196 5.49 -5.87 -26.07
CA THR A 196 4.27 -5.10 -26.29
C THR A 196 3.04 -5.92 -25.91
N GLY A 197 2.11 -5.31 -25.16
CA GLY A 197 0.87 -5.97 -24.71
C GLY A 197 1.02 -6.88 -23.48
N MET A 198 2.20 -6.93 -22.85
CA MET A 198 2.44 -7.79 -21.68
C MET A 198 1.75 -7.32 -20.40
N PHE A 199 1.40 -6.03 -20.30
CA PHE A 199 0.77 -5.45 -19.10
C PHE A 199 -0.56 -4.80 -19.40
N GLU A 200 -1.56 -5.17 -18.61
CA GLU A 200 -2.88 -4.57 -18.66
C GLU A 200 -2.87 -3.13 -18.12
N PRO A 201 -3.69 -2.22 -18.71
CA PRO A 201 -3.88 -0.88 -18.16
C PRO A 201 -4.55 -0.95 -16.78
N TYR A 202 -4.29 0.04 -15.93
CA TYR A 202 -4.92 0.24 -14.62
C TYR A 202 -4.65 -0.85 -13.57
N LYS A 203 -3.80 -1.83 -13.87
CA LYS A 203 -3.35 -2.84 -12.90
C LYS A 203 -2.01 -2.45 -12.27
N CYS A 204 -1.91 -2.61 -10.95
CA CYS A 204 -0.67 -2.45 -10.21
C CYS A 204 0.13 -3.74 -10.35
N TYR A 205 1.32 -3.67 -10.91
CA TYR A 205 2.23 -4.81 -10.98
C TYR A 205 3.36 -4.64 -9.97
N LYS A 206 3.74 -5.73 -9.32
CA LYS A 206 4.99 -5.84 -8.58
C LYS A 206 6.01 -6.54 -9.48
N ILE A 207 7.17 -5.92 -9.66
CA ILE A 207 8.33 -6.55 -10.31
C ILE A 207 9.39 -6.78 -9.24
N SER A 208 9.97 -7.98 -9.21
CA SER A 208 11.06 -8.35 -8.31
C SER A 208 12.25 -8.86 -9.14
N ILE A 209 13.44 -8.37 -8.82
CA ILE A 209 14.68 -8.75 -9.48
C ILE A 209 15.56 -9.47 -8.48
N TYR A 210 15.85 -10.72 -8.76
CA TYR A 210 16.71 -11.58 -7.96
C TYR A 210 18.07 -11.69 -8.66
N PRO A 211 19.16 -11.19 -8.06
CA PRO A 211 20.51 -11.44 -8.57
C PRO A 211 20.94 -12.87 -8.29
N LEU A 212 21.61 -13.49 -9.25
CA LEU A 212 22.20 -14.83 -9.09
C LEU A 212 23.73 -14.69 -8.95
N LEU A 213 24.24 -15.07 -7.78
CA LEU A 213 25.68 -15.08 -7.49
C LEU A 213 26.15 -16.54 -7.42
N GLY A 214 26.79 -17.00 -8.50
CA GLY A 214 27.14 -18.41 -8.64
C GLY A 214 25.87 -19.26 -8.83
N ASP A 215 25.62 -20.17 -7.90
CA ASP A 215 24.43 -21.03 -7.81
C ASP A 215 23.38 -20.49 -6.83
N ARG A 216 23.65 -19.38 -6.11
CA ARG A 216 22.76 -18.82 -5.09
C ARG A 216 21.86 -17.72 -5.64
N VAL A 217 20.60 -17.76 -5.24
CA VAL A 217 19.65 -16.66 -5.41
C VAL A 217 19.78 -15.71 -4.23
N GLU A 218 20.11 -14.45 -4.52
CA GLU A 218 20.30 -13.41 -3.51
C GLU A 218 19.01 -12.58 -3.32
N ALA A 219 19.04 -11.61 -2.40
CA ALA A 219 17.82 -10.91 -2.01
C ALA A 219 17.24 -10.11 -3.18
N SER A 220 15.93 -10.19 -3.38
CA SER A 220 15.26 -9.44 -4.44
C SER A 220 15.17 -7.96 -4.13
N SER A 221 15.30 -7.14 -5.16
CA SER A 221 14.81 -5.76 -5.14
C SER A 221 13.51 -5.66 -5.92
N SER A 222 12.48 -5.10 -5.29
CA SER A 222 11.15 -4.98 -5.90
C SER A 222 10.71 -3.54 -6.08
N LEU A 223 9.88 -3.30 -7.08
CA LEU A 223 9.15 -2.05 -7.27
C LEU A 223 7.70 -2.32 -7.68
N TYR A 224 6.86 -1.31 -7.54
CA TYR A 224 5.49 -1.33 -8.02
C TYR A 224 5.35 -0.37 -9.19
N PHE A 225 4.49 -0.69 -10.15
CA PHE A 225 4.19 0.22 -11.25
C PHE A 225 2.82 -0.03 -11.86
N TYR A 226 2.32 0.98 -12.57
CA TYR A 226 1.17 0.87 -13.47
C TYR A 226 1.65 1.14 -14.89
N PHE A 227 1.30 0.27 -15.84
CA PHE A 227 1.64 0.51 -17.24
C PHE A 227 0.89 1.73 -17.82
N LYS A 228 -0.37 1.88 -17.40
CA LYS A 228 -1.22 3.06 -17.64
C LYS A 228 -2.04 3.35 -16.38
N GLU A 229 -1.95 4.58 -15.89
CA GLU A 229 -2.74 5.04 -14.74
C GLU A 229 -4.07 5.66 -15.21
N GLY A 230 -5.05 5.69 -14.31
CA GLY A 230 -6.37 6.29 -14.47
C GLY A 230 -6.87 6.89 -13.16
N ALA A 231 -8.06 7.49 -13.18
CA ALA A 231 -8.73 7.89 -11.95
C ALA A 231 -9.11 6.64 -11.12
N PRO A 232 -9.13 6.74 -9.77
CA PRO A 232 -9.60 5.64 -8.94
C PRO A 232 -10.99 5.17 -9.38
N GLN A 233 -11.24 3.86 -9.35
CA GLN A 233 -12.55 3.32 -9.71
C GLN A 233 -13.63 3.73 -8.70
N HIS A 234 -13.26 3.75 -7.42
CA HIS A 234 -14.10 4.18 -6.32
C HIS A 234 -13.36 5.21 -5.46
N GLY A 235 -14.10 6.19 -4.95
CA GLY A 235 -13.56 7.12 -3.95
C GLY A 235 -13.48 6.49 -2.55
N PRO A 236 -12.83 7.17 -1.61
CA PRO A 236 -12.67 6.67 -0.24
C PRO A 236 -14.01 6.66 0.52
N ILE A 237 -14.18 5.71 1.42
CA ILE A 237 -15.36 5.65 2.31
C ILE A 237 -15.12 6.56 3.51
N VAL A 238 -15.85 7.65 3.60
CA VAL A 238 -15.75 8.69 4.62
C VAL A 238 -16.75 8.46 5.74
N ILE A 239 -16.28 8.60 6.98
CA ILE A 239 -17.07 8.49 8.20
C ILE A 239 -16.77 9.71 9.08
N PRO A 240 -17.78 10.55 9.40
CA PRO A 240 -17.61 11.64 10.36
C PRO A 240 -17.56 11.08 11.78
N GLN A 241 -16.62 11.58 12.58
CA GLN A 241 -16.42 11.23 13.98
C GLN A 241 -16.45 12.48 14.87
N SER A 242 -17.10 12.32 16.01
CA SER A 242 -17.05 13.27 17.14
C SER A 242 -17.30 14.74 16.76
N PRO A 243 -18.46 15.09 16.17
CA PRO A 243 -18.78 16.50 15.92
C PRO A 243 -18.85 17.26 17.24
N SER A 244 -18.07 18.34 17.32
CA SER A 244 -18.07 19.31 18.43
C SER A 244 -18.79 20.59 17.99
N LYS A 245 -18.75 21.64 18.81
CA LYS A 245 -19.30 22.95 18.47
C LYS A 245 -18.67 23.60 17.23
N THR A 246 -17.37 23.39 16.99
CA THR A 246 -16.63 24.08 15.91
C THR A 246 -15.71 23.16 15.12
N GLU A 247 -15.73 21.86 15.37
CA GLU A 247 -14.81 20.90 14.76
C GLU A 247 -15.48 19.56 14.48
N VAL A 248 -15.04 18.85 13.45
CA VAL A 248 -15.37 17.44 13.22
C VAL A 248 -14.15 16.72 12.67
N THR A 249 -13.95 15.47 13.07
CA THR A 249 -12.92 14.62 12.47
C THR A 249 -13.55 13.75 11.40
N LEU A 250 -13.09 13.85 10.16
CA LEU A 250 -13.45 12.92 9.10
C LEU A 250 -12.39 11.82 9.02
N LYS A 251 -12.81 10.56 9.03
CA LYS A 251 -11.92 9.41 8.81
C LYS A 251 -12.32 8.68 7.54
N TRP A 252 -11.33 8.16 6.83
CA TRP A 252 -11.58 7.34 5.64
C TRP A 252 -10.58 6.19 5.51
N ALA A 253 -11.04 5.10 4.89
CA ALA A 253 -10.21 3.92 4.66
C ALA A 253 -9.29 4.09 3.44
N ASN A 254 -8.24 3.28 3.39
CA ASN A 254 -7.45 3.08 2.17
C ASN A 254 -8.35 2.53 1.05
N ILE A 255 -8.15 3.02 -0.17
CA ILE A 255 -8.76 2.42 -1.36
C ILE A 255 -8.01 1.11 -1.64
N PRO A 256 -8.68 -0.03 -1.85
CA PRO A 256 -8.00 -1.28 -2.20
C PRO A 256 -7.15 -1.12 -3.45
N VAL A 257 -5.95 -1.73 -3.52
CA VAL A 257 -5.05 -1.63 -4.69
C VAL A 257 -5.78 -1.90 -6.02
N ASP A 258 -6.70 -2.86 -6.01
CA ASP A 258 -7.50 -3.26 -7.17
C ASP A 258 -8.39 -2.14 -7.73
N ASP A 259 -8.78 -1.19 -6.90
CA ASP A 259 -9.70 -0.09 -7.23
C ASP A 259 -8.97 1.24 -7.46
N ARG A 260 -7.64 1.32 -7.24
CA ARG A 260 -6.91 2.59 -7.32
C ARG A 260 -6.67 3.06 -8.75
N ASN A 261 -6.56 2.14 -9.71
CA ASN A 261 -6.18 2.40 -11.11
C ASN A 261 -4.90 3.24 -11.30
N GLY A 262 -4.10 3.45 -10.25
CA GLY A 262 -2.92 4.31 -10.26
C GLY A 262 -2.37 4.53 -8.85
N PHE A 263 -1.32 5.33 -8.73
CA PHE A 263 -0.78 5.69 -7.42
C PHE A 263 -1.56 6.88 -6.85
N ILE A 264 -2.18 6.70 -5.68
CA ILE A 264 -2.83 7.80 -4.96
C ILE A 264 -1.77 8.83 -4.58
N ARG A 265 -1.96 10.08 -5.03
CA ARG A 265 -1.03 11.20 -4.79
C ARG A 265 -1.44 12.02 -3.58
N ASN A 266 -2.75 12.28 -3.45
CA ASN A 266 -3.32 13.06 -2.35
C ASN A 266 -4.81 12.76 -2.17
N PHE A 267 -5.34 13.29 -1.07
CA PHE A 267 -6.77 13.38 -0.84
C PHE A 267 -7.18 14.86 -0.71
N THR A 268 -8.35 15.21 -1.26
CA THR A 268 -8.94 16.54 -1.08
C THR A 268 -10.27 16.40 -0.34
N ILE A 269 -10.32 16.95 0.86
CA ILE A 269 -11.53 17.03 1.68
C ILE A 269 -12.31 18.26 1.21
N VAL A 270 -13.52 18.05 0.74
CA VAL A 270 -14.45 19.09 0.30
C VAL A 270 -15.61 19.14 1.28
N TYR A 271 -15.95 20.34 1.77
CA TYR A 271 -17.02 20.53 2.73
C TYR A 271 -17.73 21.86 2.53
N GLN A 272 -19.04 21.87 2.80
CA GLN A 272 -19.88 23.05 2.65
C GLN A 272 -20.99 23.06 3.73
N PRO A 273 -21.30 24.22 4.32
CA PRO A 273 -22.52 24.40 5.10
C PRO A 273 -23.73 24.43 4.17
N LEU A 274 -24.92 24.04 4.67
CA LEU A 274 -26.15 23.92 3.86
C LEU A 274 -26.48 25.18 3.03
N ASN A 275 -26.16 26.37 3.55
CA ASN A 275 -26.47 27.67 2.92
C ASN A 275 -25.22 28.54 2.69
N GLY A 276 -24.05 27.96 2.47
CA GLY A 276 -22.83 28.74 2.27
C GLY A 276 -21.93 28.20 1.17
N MET A 277 -20.71 28.75 1.10
CA MET A 277 -19.74 28.39 0.08
C MET A 277 -18.96 27.14 0.44
N GLU A 278 -18.61 26.38 -0.59
CA GLU A 278 -17.74 25.22 -0.49
C GLU A 278 -16.31 25.63 -0.11
N SER A 279 -15.67 24.79 0.68
CA SER A 279 -14.27 24.89 1.07
C SER A 279 -13.57 23.55 0.84
N ALA A 280 -12.28 23.60 0.55
CA ALA A 280 -11.48 22.41 0.27
C ALA A 280 -10.13 22.45 0.98
N VAL A 281 -9.67 21.28 1.44
CA VAL A 281 -8.34 21.08 2.01
C VAL A 281 -7.71 19.86 1.39
N THR A 282 -6.47 19.99 0.91
CA THR A 282 -5.70 18.86 0.36
C THR A 282 -4.69 18.34 1.38
N VAL A 283 -4.61 17.03 1.50
CA VAL A 283 -3.69 16.31 2.40
C VAL A 283 -2.94 15.22 1.65
N ASP A 284 -1.79 14.82 2.18
CA ASP A 284 -0.97 13.77 1.58
C ASP A 284 -1.67 12.39 1.56
N CYS A 285 -1.26 11.53 0.63
CA CYS A 285 -1.85 10.20 0.43
C CYS A 285 -1.70 9.23 1.62
N ASN A 286 -0.82 9.51 2.58
CA ASN A 286 -0.67 8.71 3.80
C ASN A 286 -1.65 9.13 4.92
N ILE A 287 -2.40 10.22 4.74
CA ILE A 287 -3.37 10.72 5.71
C ILE A 287 -4.74 10.07 5.48
N HIS A 288 -5.31 9.54 6.56
CA HIS A 288 -6.57 8.80 6.59
C HIS A 288 -7.60 9.39 7.56
N GLU A 289 -7.23 10.49 8.22
CA GLU A 289 -8.11 11.25 9.08
C GLU A 289 -7.73 12.73 9.04
N TYR A 290 -8.73 13.60 9.08
CA TYR A 290 -8.52 15.03 9.13
C TYR A 290 -9.56 15.72 9.98
N THR A 291 -9.14 16.66 10.83
CA THR A 291 -10.04 17.43 11.67
C THR A 291 -10.31 18.78 11.03
N LEU A 292 -11.53 18.97 10.54
CA LEU A 292 -12.04 20.27 10.12
C LEU A 292 -12.23 21.12 11.38
N ARG A 293 -11.72 22.36 11.34
CA ARG A 293 -11.77 23.32 12.46
C ARG A 293 -12.48 24.59 12.05
N SER A 294 -12.79 25.42 13.05
CA SER A 294 -13.41 26.74 12.86
C SER A 294 -14.76 26.67 12.11
N LEU A 295 -15.51 25.60 12.31
CA LEU A 295 -16.86 25.44 11.78
C LEU A 295 -17.86 26.28 12.58
N GLU A 296 -18.94 26.68 11.93
CA GLU A 296 -20.01 27.45 12.56
C GLU A 296 -20.81 26.57 13.54
N PRO A 297 -21.08 27.04 14.77
CA PRO A 297 -21.89 26.31 15.76
C PRO A 297 -23.36 26.13 15.36
N GLY A 298 -23.89 24.93 15.55
CA GLY A 298 -25.30 24.63 15.27
C GLY A 298 -25.65 24.60 13.78
N THR A 299 -24.66 24.38 12.92
CA THR A 299 -24.78 24.41 11.46
C THR A 299 -24.67 23.00 10.89
N GLN A 300 -25.52 22.69 9.91
CA GLN A 300 -25.44 21.45 9.15
C GLN A 300 -24.46 21.60 7.99
N TYR A 301 -23.56 20.64 7.87
CA TYR A 301 -22.57 20.54 6.81
C TYR A 301 -22.79 19.27 5.98
N SER A 302 -22.32 19.33 4.74
CA SER A 302 -22.05 18.17 3.91
C SER A 302 -20.56 18.15 3.57
N ALA A 303 -19.98 16.96 3.50
CA ALA A 303 -18.58 16.79 3.13
C ALA A 303 -18.36 15.48 2.37
N TYR A 304 -17.31 15.44 1.56
CA TYR A 304 -16.82 14.23 0.93
C TYR A 304 -15.30 14.34 0.75
N VAL A 305 -14.64 13.22 0.48
CA VAL A 305 -13.19 13.18 0.24
C VAL A 305 -12.96 12.69 -1.18
N VAL A 306 -12.11 13.38 -1.91
CA VAL A 306 -11.71 13.05 -3.27
C VAL A 306 -10.33 12.41 -3.23
N ALA A 307 -10.16 11.24 -3.85
CA ALA A 307 -8.85 10.64 -4.05
C ALA A 307 -8.33 10.96 -5.45
N SER A 308 -7.06 11.32 -5.57
CA SER A 308 -6.45 11.71 -6.84
C SER A 308 -5.23 10.86 -7.17
N THR A 309 -5.16 10.37 -8.41
CA THR A 309 -3.95 9.84 -9.02
C THR A 309 -3.28 10.92 -9.88
N GLN A 310 -2.20 10.56 -10.59
CA GLN A 310 -1.58 11.47 -11.56
C GLN A 310 -2.52 11.83 -12.73
N ILE A 311 -3.50 10.97 -13.03
CA ILE A 311 -4.32 11.05 -14.25
C ILE A 311 -5.73 11.56 -13.98
N GLY A 312 -6.28 11.31 -12.79
CA GLY A 312 -7.60 11.82 -12.45
C GLY A 312 -8.02 11.55 -11.01
N SER A 313 -9.22 11.98 -10.68
CA SER A 313 -9.72 12.01 -9.31
C SER A 313 -11.12 11.42 -9.21
N THR A 314 -11.48 10.89 -8.04
CA THR A 314 -12.81 10.30 -7.80
C THR A 314 -13.28 10.61 -6.39
N SER A 315 -14.51 11.09 -6.29
CA SER A 315 -15.16 11.45 -5.04
C SER A 315 -15.63 10.21 -4.29
N GLY A 316 -15.44 10.21 -2.98
CA GLY A 316 -16.03 9.26 -2.05
C GLY A 316 -17.51 9.51 -1.80
N ASN A 317 -18.06 8.86 -0.78
CA ASN A 317 -19.44 9.09 -0.37
C ASN A 317 -19.62 10.48 0.26
N LEU A 318 -20.77 11.10 -0.03
CA LEU A 318 -21.21 12.32 0.64
C LEU A 318 -21.69 11.98 2.06
N VAL A 319 -21.16 12.69 3.05
CA VAL A 319 -21.57 12.60 4.45
C VAL A 319 -22.19 13.90 4.92
N HIS A 320 -23.18 13.79 5.81
CA HIS A 320 -23.78 14.93 6.48
C HIS A 320 -23.47 14.87 7.97
N PHE A 321 -23.19 16.03 8.56
CA PHE A 321 -23.00 16.16 10.01
C PHE A 321 -23.46 17.55 10.47
N SER A 322 -23.77 17.67 11.75
CA SER A 322 -24.15 18.94 12.36
C SER A 322 -23.21 19.24 13.51
N THR A 323 -22.68 20.46 13.54
CA THR A 323 -21.93 20.95 14.70
C THR A 323 -22.88 21.18 15.88
N LEU A 324 -22.35 21.07 17.09
CA LEU A 324 -23.14 21.35 18.28
C LEU A 324 -23.38 22.87 18.39
N LYS A 325 -24.56 23.27 18.87
CA LYS A 325 -24.81 24.68 19.21
C LYS A 325 -24.10 25.08 20.51
N TYR A 326 -24.03 24.14 21.45
CA TYR A 326 -23.42 24.31 22.77
C TYR A 326 -22.55 23.10 23.08
N ASN A 327 -21.35 23.33 23.60
CA ASN A 327 -20.53 22.27 24.18
C ASN A 327 -20.95 21.99 25.63
N LYS A 328 -20.42 20.90 26.22
CA LYS A 328 -20.63 20.58 27.64
C LYS A 328 -20.31 21.76 28.55
N ASP A 329 -19.21 22.47 28.29
CA ASP A 329 -18.80 23.64 29.07
C ASP A 329 -19.78 24.80 28.95
N ASP A 330 -20.38 25.01 27.78
CA ASP A 330 -21.41 26.04 27.58
C ASP A 330 -22.66 25.69 28.40
N ILE A 331 -23.10 24.44 28.36
CA ILE A 331 -24.27 23.97 29.10
C ILE A 331 -24.04 24.13 30.61
N VAL A 332 -22.86 23.77 31.10
CA VAL A 332 -22.50 23.94 32.52
C VAL A 332 -22.45 25.42 32.90
N ARG A 333 -21.85 26.29 32.07
CA ARG A 333 -21.76 27.74 32.34
C ARG A 333 -23.13 28.40 32.34
N TYR A 334 -23.92 28.21 31.27
CA TYR A 334 -25.24 28.82 31.15
C TYR A 334 -26.24 28.21 32.14
N GLY A 335 -26.17 26.91 32.38
CA GLY A 335 -26.97 26.23 33.39
C GLY A 335 -26.65 26.72 34.80
N GLY A 336 -25.36 26.87 35.13
CA GLY A 336 -24.90 27.42 36.41
C GLY A 336 -25.35 28.87 36.62
N MET A 337 -25.20 29.74 35.62
CA MET A 337 -25.72 31.11 35.66
C MET A 337 -27.24 31.14 35.86
N GLY A 338 -27.97 30.27 35.15
CA GLY A 338 -29.43 30.15 35.29
C GLY A 338 -29.84 29.73 36.70
N LEU A 339 -29.14 28.76 37.30
CA LEU A 339 -29.36 28.32 38.67
C LEU A 339 -29.11 29.45 39.68
N VAL A 340 -28.01 30.20 39.51
CA VAL A 340 -27.67 31.33 40.38
C VAL A 340 -28.73 32.42 40.30
N LEU A 341 -29.20 32.77 39.10
CA LEU A 341 -30.28 33.74 38.90
C LEU A 341 -31.60 33.27 39.54
N LEU A 342 -31.94 31.99 39.40
CA LEU A 342 -33.11 31.39 40.05
C LEU A 342 -33.02 31.49 41.58
N LEU A 343 -31.86 31.20 42.16
CA LEU A 343 -31.64 31.35 43.60
C LEU A 343 -31.82 32.80 44.04
N PHE A 344 -31.26 33.78 43.31
CA PHE A 344 -31.47 35.19 43.61
C PHE A 344 -32.94 35.61 43.55
N LEU A 345 -33.71 35.12 42.56
CA LEU A 345 -35.15 35.37 42.47
C LEU A 345 -35.90 34.77 43.68
N VAL A 346 -35.60 33.53 44.06
CA VAL A 346 -36.21 32.87 45.22
C VAL A 346 -35.89 33.62 46.51
N PHE A 347 -34.62 33.98 46.73
CA PHE A 347 -34.22 34.80 47.89
C PHE A 347 -34.90 36.18 47.89
N GLY A 348 -35.04 36.80 46.72
CA GLY A 348 -35.77 38.06 46.55
C GLY A 348 -37.24 37.94 46.95
N ILE A 349 -37.92 36.87 46.54
CA ILE A 349 -39.32 36.59 46.92
C ILE A 349 -39.44 36.35 48.42
N ILE A 350 -38.55 35.55 49.01
CA ILE A 350 -38.53 35.30 50.47
C ILE A 350 -38.30 36.61 51.24
N TYR A 351 -37.35 37.44 50.79
CA TYR A 351 -37.06 38.73 51.40
C TYR A 351 -38.25 39.69 51.30
N ALA A 352 -38.90 39.77 50.13
CA ALA A 352 -40.10 40.59 49.93
C ALA A 352 -41.25 40.14 50.84
N HIS A 353 -41.47 38.83 50.96
CA HIS A 353 -42.49 38.28 51.85
C HIS A 353 -42.20 38.60 53.33
N LYS A 354 -40.93 38.46 53.75
CA LYS A 354 -40.48 38.84 55.11
C LYS A 354 -40.67 40.33 55.38
N LYS A 355 -40.30 41.20 54.42
CA LYS A 355 -40.48 42.65 54.54
C LYS A 355 -41.96 43.03 54.62
N HIS A 356 -42.82 42.44 53.78
CA HIS A 356 -44.26 42.66 53.85
C HIS A 356 -44.84 42.27 55.22
N LYS A 357 -44.44 41.10 55.76
CA LYS A 357 -44.86 40.66 57.10
C LYS A 357 -44.38 41.61 58.21
N GLN A 358 -43.16 42.16 58.09
CA GLN A 358 -42.67 43.16 59.05
C GLN A 358 -43.42 44.50 58.96
N VAL A 359 -43.75 44.97 57.76
CA VAL A 359 -44.55 46.20 57.57
C VAL A 359 -45.96 46.01 58.14
N GLN A 360 -46.59 44.85 57.91
CA GLN A 360 -47.87 44.48 58.52
C GLN A 360 -47.79 44.46 60.05
N LEU A 361 -46.74 43.85 60.63
CA LEU A 361 -46.53 43.86 62.09
C LEU A 361 -46.30 45.28 62.63
N LYS A 362 -45.52 46.11 61.92
CA LYS A 362 -45.26 47.49 62.34
C LYS A 362 -46.52 48.35 62.28
N GLY A 363 -47.33 48.21 61.24
CA GLY A 363 -48.65 48.84 61.14
C GLY A 363 -49.60 48.39 62.26
N TYR A 364 -49.63 47.09 62.58
CA TYR A 364 -50.39 46.56 63.71
C TYR A 364 -49.93 47.15 65.06
N PHE A 365 -48.63 47.25 65.30
CA PHE A 365 -48.08 47.87 66.51
C PHE A 365 -48.34 49.38 66.60
N ASP A 366 -48.31 50.11 65.48
CA ASP A 366 -48.60 51.55 65.48
C ASP A 366 -50.11 51.85 65.69
N ILE A 367 -51.02 50.95 65.30
CA ILE A 367 -52.46 51.05 65.61
C ILE A 367 -52.75 50.83 67.11
N ILE A 368 -51.99 49.97 67.79
CA ILE A 368 -52.24 49.61 69.20
C ILE A 368 -51.61 50.60 70.19
N LYS A 369 -50.55 51.33 69.80
CA LYS A 369 -49.88 52.33 70.65
C LYS A 369 -50.79 53.35 71.35
N PRO A 370 -51.82 53.95 70.72
CA PRO A 370 -52.71 54.87 71.45
C PRO A 370 -53.63 54.18 72.48
N PHE A 371 -53.81 52.85 72.44
CA PHE A 371 -54.65 52.12 73.39
C PHE A 371 -53.89 51.58 74.61
N ALA A 372 -52.56 51.51 74.58
CA ALA A 372 -51.76 51.01 75.68
C ALA A 372 -51.56 52.02 76.84
N ILE A 373 -52.02 53.27 76.69
CA ILE A 373 -51.84 54.33 77.70
C ILE A 373 -52.95 54.32 78.79
N PHE A 374 -53.99 53.46 78.68
CA PHE A 374 -55.17 53.50 79.57
C PHE A 374 -55.26 52.39 80.64
N LYS A 375 -54.14 51.82 81.09
CA LYS A 375 -54.12 50.89 82.24
C LYS A 375 -53.04 51.24 83.26
N ASP A 376 -53.25 52.36 83.96
CA ASP A 376 -52.75 52.51 85.33
C ASP A 376 -53.68 53.46 86.10
N VAL A 377 -54.80 52.90 86.57
CA VAL A 377 -55.65 53.53 87.59
C VAL A 377 -55.86 52.48 88.70
N SER A 378 -55.04 52.64 89.74
CA SER A 378 -55.25 52.38 91.17
C SER A 378 -56.30 51.37 91.61
N ILE A 379 -55.88 50.31 92.34
CA ILE A 379 -56.61 49.79 93.50
C ILE A 379 -55.64 49.52 94.67
N VAL A 380 -56.11 49.91 95.84
CA VAL A 380 -55.48 50.18 97.14
C VAL A 380 -55.82 49.05 98.15
N ARG A 381 -54.88 48.73 99.08
CA ARG A 381 -55.05 48.09 100.43
C ARG A 381 -55.72 46.69 100.50
N LEU A 382 -55.32 45.70 101.31
CA LEU A 382 -55.15 45.65 102.78
C LEU A 382 -54.77 44.20 103.19
N LEU A 383 -54.02 44.07 104.30
CA LEU A 383 -53.64 42.88 105.09
C LEU A 383 -52.57 41.93 104.53
#